data_AF-A0A344TFE2-F1
#
_entry.id   AF-A0A344TFE2-F1
#
_cell.length_a   1.000
_cell.length_b   1.000
_cell.length_c   1.000
_cell.angle_alpha   90.00
_cell.angle_beta   90.00
_cell.angle_gamma   90.00
#
_symmetry.space_group_name_H-M   'P 1'
#
loop_
_entity.id
_entity.type
_entity.pdbx_description
1 polymer ?
#
loop_
_entity_poly.entity_id
_entity_poly.type
_entity_poly.pdbx_seq_one_letter_code
_entity_poly.pdbx_strand_id
1 'polypeptide(L)'
;MKFIPRREPEYFKDLNLSIDNYQRYFRQIRPDIIREFNNKCGYCECDLNLTSLPNIDNFYPKSIYPEKAFEWNNLILCCQVCNISKANRFPQDENGNSLLINPSIENPDEHIELDANSGLLNGLTEKGKVTISTLGLNRQELVEFRRRNENVQQIQSLFPSINIEQDRNTIYQTFIDNTKMISDVNSKLKYNSNEDTLIAYLLYANIITSLETYLADIFINTIFHNTLYLRKFVETYPKFKGNENGHKFTLSEIYNKYDKIEEIVTDEILGIIYHNLQTIKPMFKDTFEVQFPKDMRNIFIAIQVRHDIVHRNGKTKIDKETKSFTEHTIGKVEIENLIIETSKFVEEIDKQMMKL
;
A
#
# COMPACT_ATOMS: atom_id res chain seq x y z
N MET A 1 -4.79 15.50 -11.65
CA MET A 1 -4.06 16.78 -11.60
C MET A 1 -4.74 17.57 -10.52
N LYS A 2 -4.02 18.22 -9.60
CA LYS A 2 -4.63 18.99 -8.50
C LYS A 2 -4.39 20.48 -8.68
N PHE A 3 -5.32 21.29 -8.19
CA PHE A 3 -5.13 22.72 -8.07
C PHE A 3 -4.05 23.02 -7.03
N ILE A 4 -3.13 23.93 -7.38
CA ILE A 4 -1.99 24.31 -6.56
C ILE A 4 -2.06 25.82 -6.37
N PRO A 5 -2.56 26.32 -5.23
CA PRO A 5 -2.56 27.74 -4.94
C PRO A 5 -1.11 28.20 -4.70
N ARG A 6 -0.67 29.22 -5.44
CA ARG A 6 0.72 29.67 -5.40
C ARG A 6 0.83 31.12 -4.98
N ARG A 7 1.87 31.40 -4.19
CA ARG A 7 2.16 32.74 -3.68
C ARG A 7 3.58 33.10 -4.06
N GLU A 8 3.70 34.07 -4.97
CA GLU A 8 4.99 34.62 -5.35
C GLU A 8 5.73 35.16 -4.10
N PRO A 9 6.96 34.67 -3.81
CA PRO A 9 7.77 35.18 -2.72
C PRO A 9 8.17 36.64 -2.96
N GLU A 10 8.28 37.46 -1.91
CA GLU A 10 8.65 38.88 -2.05
C GLU A 10 10.04 39.06 -2.69
N TYR A 11 11.01 38.23 -2.29
CA TYR A 11 12.38 38.27 -2.82
C TYR A 11 12.44 38.05 -4.34
N PHE A 12 11.39 37.44 -4.91
CA PHE A 12 11.35 37.11 -6.33
C PHE A 12 11.42 38.35 -7.23
N LYS A 13 10.81 39.46 -6.77
CA LYS A 13 10.80 40.74 -7.48
C LYS A 13 12.16 41.43 -7.50
N ASP A 14 13.00 41.10 -6.51
CA ASP A 14 14.35 41.66 -6.35
C ASP A 14 15.40 40.88 -7.15
N LEU A 15 15.01 39.74 -7.76
CA LEU A 15 15.89 38.98 -8.62
C LEU A 15 16.10 39.72 -9.95
N ASN A 16 17.35 39.84 -10.38
CA ASN A 16 17.67 40.37 -11.71
C ASN A 16 17.37 39.30 -12.79
N LEU A 17 16.11 39.27 -13.25
CA LEU A 17 15.60 38.29 -14.21
C LEU A 17 16.11 38.63 -15.61
N SER A 18 17.02 37.79 -16.14
CA SER A 18 17.47 37.85 -17.52
C SER A 18 17.62 36.42 -18.06
N ILE A 19 17.38 36.27 -19.37
CA ILE A 19 17.61 35.02 -20.10
C ILE A 19 19.05 34.53 -19.92
N ASP A 20 20.02 35.45 -19.82
CA ASP A 20 21.45 35.11 -19.63
C ASP A 20 21.72 34.46 -18.27
N ASN A 21 20.90 34.75 -17.26
CA ASN A 21 21.06 34.25 -15.89
C ASN A 21 20.02 33.17 -15.51
N TYR A 22 19.29 32.65 -16.51
CA TYR A 22 18.16 31.75 -16.33
C TYR A 22 18.49 30.56 -15.41
N GLN A 23 19.62 29.86 -15.61
CA GLN A 23 19.99 28.72 -14.75
C GLN A 23 20.26 29.10 -13.28
N ARG A 24 20.89 30.24 -13.03
CA ARG A 24 21.18 30.72 -11.67
C ARG A 24 19.90 31.04 -10.92
N TYR A 25 18.91 31.57 -11.63
CA TYR A 25 17.59 31.87 -11.11
C TYR A 25 16.84 30.59 -10.69
N PHE A 26 16.73 29.58 -11.56
CA PHE A 26 16.04 28.33 -11.21
C PHE A 26 16.66 27.64 -10.00
N ARG A 27 17.97 27.76 -9.81
CA ARG A 27 18.64 27.21 -8.62
C ARG A 27 18.15 27.84 -7.31
N GLN A 28 17.88 29.14 -7.32
CA GLN A 28 17.45 29.88 -6.12
C GLN A 28 16.00 29.59 -5.75
N ILE A 29 15.11 29.55 -6.74
CA ILE A 29 13.66 29.39 -6.50
C ILE A 29 13.25 27.92 -6.30
N ARG A 30 14.05 26.96 -6.77
CA ARG A 30 13.68 25.54 -6.80
C ARG A 30 13.22 24.98 -5.45
N PRO A 31 13.85 25.27 -4.30
CA PRO A 31 13.36 24.79 -3.00
C PRO A 31 11.91 25.23 -2.70
N ASP A 32 11.57 26.48 -3.04
CA ASP A 32 10.21 27.00 -2.84
C ASP A 32 9.22 26.35 -3.78
N ILE A 33 9.57 26.18 -5.06
CA ILE A 33 8.75 25.47 -6.04
C ILE A 33 8.53 24.01 -5.60
N ILE A 34 9.57 23.30 -5.13
CA ILE A 34 9.44 21.93 -4.63
C ILE A 34 8.46 21.86 -3.46
N ARG A 35 8.54 22.82 -2.53
CA ARG A 35 7.65 22.89 -1.38
C ARG A 35 6.21 23.18 -1.77
N GLU A 36 5.97 24.15 -2.66
CA GLU A 36 4.61 24.50 -3.14
C GLU A 36 3.92 23.31 -3.82
N PHE A 37 4.66 22.51 -4.58
CA PHE A 37 4.13 21.32 -5.27
C PHE A 37 4.18 20.05 -4.41
N ASN A 38 4.54 20.16 -3.12
CA ASN A 38 4.72 19.03 -2.19
C ASN A 38 5.58 17.89 -2.78
N ASN A 39 6.66 18.24 -3.48
CA ASN A 39 7.54 17.30 -4.17
C ASN A 39 6.83 16.36 -5.18
N LYS A 40 5.70 16.80 -5.76
CA LYS A 40 4.95 16.06 -6.79
C LYS A 40 4.98 16.79 -8.13
N CYS A 41 4.83 16.04 -9.22
CA CYS A 41 4.65 16.64 -10.54
C CYS A 41 3.31 17.39 -10.61
N GLY A 42 3.35 18.67 -10.95
CA GLY A 42 2.15 19.49 -11.15
C GLY A 42 1.20 18.96 -12.22
N TYR A 43 1.71 18.18 -13.18
CA TYR A 43 0.90 17.61 -14.25
C TYR A 43 0.33 16.23 -13.90
N CYS A 44 1.20 15.25 -13.64
CA CYS A 44 0.79 13.86 -13.44
C CYS A 44 0.71 13.39 -11.99
N GLU A 45 1.07 14.25 -11.03
CA GLU A 45 1.05 13.98 -9.57
C GLU A 45 1.98 12.87 -9.06
N CYS A 46 2.82 12.29 -9.90
CA CYS A 46 3.86 11.38 -9.43
C CYS A 46 4.83 12.09 -8.49
N ASP A 47 5.28 11.37 -7.45
CA ASP A 47 6.35 11.81 -6.57
C ASP A 47 7.66 12.02 -7.35
N LEU A 48 8.39 13.06 -6.98
CA LEU A 48 9.63 13.47 -7.61
C LEU A 48 10.84 13.14 -6.70
N ASN A 49 12.05 13.25 -7.25
CA ASN A 49 13.33 13.05 -6.54
C ASN A 49 13.67 11.62 -6.10
N LEU A 50 13.10 10.60 -6.75
CA LEU A 50 13.52 9.21 -6.54
C LEU A 50 14.89 8.90 -7.16
N THR A 51 15.21 9.49 -8.32
CA THR A 51 16.45 9.20 -9.08
C THR A 51 17.18 10.43 -9.60
N SER A 52 16.50 11.58 -9.71
CA SER A 52 17.06 12.82 -10.24
C SER A 52 16.27 14.04 -9.77
N LEU A 53 16.91 15.21 -9.83
CA LEU A 53 16.25 16.48 -9.52
C LEU A 53 15.08 16.73 -10.48
N PRO A 54 14.00 17.38 -10.02
CA PRO A 54 12.82 17.60 -10.83
C PRO A 54 13.05 18.76 -11.81
N ASN A 55 12.26 18.77 -12.87
CA ASN A 55 12.28 19.87 -13.84
C ASN A 55 11.32 20.97 -13.39
N ILE A 56 11.62 22.20 -13.80
CA ILE A 56 10.68 23.30 -13.69
C ILE A 56 10.38 23.73 -15.12
N ASP A 57 9.17 23.42 -15.56
CA ASP A 57 8.66 23.71 -16.89
C ASP A 57 8.10 25.13 -16.96
N ASN A 58 8.16 25.73 -18.14
CA ASN A 58 7.45 26.97 -18.44
C ASN A 58 6.14 26.61 -19.13
N PHE A 59 5.02 26.81 -18.45
CA PHE A 59 3.69 26.47 -18.97
C PHE A 59 3.43 27.15 -20.34
N TYR A 60 3.65 28.45 -20.44
CA TYR A 60 3.90 29.21 -21.67
C TYR A 60 5.37 29.03 -22.06
N PRO A 61 5.70 28.31 -23.14
CA PRO A 61 7.08 27.96 -23.47
C PRO A 61 7.93 29.21 -23.68
N LYS A 62 9.06 29.32 -22.97
CA LYS A 62 9.96 30.49 -23.04
C LYS A 62 10.52 30.80 -24.43
N SER A 63 10.56 29.80 -25.31
CA SER A 63 11.01 29.92 -26.70
C SER A 63 9.99 30.66 -27.57
N ILE A 64 8.73 30.68 -27.15
CA ILE A 64 7.60 31.31 -27.85
C ILE A 64 7.13 32.56 -27.10
N TYR A 65 7.11 32.50 -25.76
CA TYR A 65 6.67 33.55 -24.84
C TYR A 65 7.78 33.92 -23.85
N PRO A 66 8.89 34.53 -24.31
CA PRO A 66 10.02 34.88 -23.45
C PRO A 66 9.64 35.83 -22.30
N GLU A 67 8.65 36.69 -22.51
CA GLU A 67 8.12 37.61 -21.50
C GLU A 67 7.45 36.89 -20.32
N LYS A 68 6.93 35.68 -20.55
CA LYS A 68 6.29 34.86 -19.52
C LYS A 68 7.26 33.95 -18.79
N ALA A 69 8.50 33.84 -19.26
CA ALA A 69 9.47 32.85 -18.79
C ALA A 69 9.77 32.93 -17.28
N PHE A 70 9.51 34.10 -16.67
CA PHE A 70 9.76 34.37 -15.26
C PHE A 70 8.49 34.74 -14.46
N GLU A 71 7.29 34.52 -15.00
CA GLU A 71 6.06 34.66 -14.20
C GLU A 71 5.95 33.49 -13.22
N TRP A 72 5.73 33.74 -11.91
CA TRP A 72 5.72 32.67 -10.89
C TRP A 72 4.75 31.54 -11.26
N ASN A 73 3.51 31.89 -11.62
CA ASN A 73 2.45 30.96 -12.02
C ASN A 73 2.68 30.28 -13.39
N ASN A 74 3.71 30.70 -14.13
CA ASN A 74 4.15 30.04 -15.35
C ASN A 74 5.16 28.91 -15.08
N LEU A 75 5.68 28.78 -13.85
CA LEU A 75 6.70 27.80 -13.47
C LEU A 75 6.06 26.55 -12.86
N ILE A 76 6.05 25.43 -13.57
CA ILE A 76 5.42 24.21 -13.11
C ILE A 76 6.47 23.16 -12.75
N LEU A 77 6.45 22.68 -11.51
CA LEU A 77 7.30 21.55 -11.13
C LEU A 77 6.82 20.30 -11.86
N CYS A 78 7.70 19.59 -12.56
CA CYS A 78 7.30 18.39 -13.29
C CYS A 78 8.38 17.31 -13.39
N CYS A 79 7.92 16.09 -13.63
CA CYS A 79 8.80 14.97 -13.95
C CYS A 79 9.36 15.12 -15.37
N GLN A 80 10.46 14.42 -15.66
CA GLN A 80 11.10 14.45 -16.97
C GLN A 80 10.15 14.00 -18.09
N VAL A 81 9.29 13.02 -17.85
CA VAL A 81 8.32 12.51 -18.84
C VAL A 81 7.34 13.60 -19.25
N CYS A 82 6.74 14.32 -18.29
CA CYS A 82 5.82 15.40 -18.59
C CYS A 82 6.52 16.61 -19.21
N ASN A 83 7.73 16.94 -18.76
CA ASN A 83 8.54 18.02 -19.36
C ASN A 83 8.82 17.77 -20.84
N ILE A 84 9.18 16.53 -21.21
CA ILE A 84 9.43 16.13 -22.61
C ILE A 84 8.13 16.06 -23.40
N SER A 85 7.07 15.50 -22.80
CA SER A 85 5.77 15.35 -23.46
C SER A 85 5.14 16.72 -23.77
N LYS A 86 5.28 17.68 -22.87
CA LYS A 86 4.87 19.05 -23.13
C LYS A 86 5.84 19.78 -24.05
N ALA A 87 7.11 19.89 -23.69
CA ALA A 87 8.12 20.67 -24.41
C ALA A 87 7.55 22.04 -24.85
N ASN A 88 7.68 22.40 -26.13
CA ASN A 88 7.10 23.62 -26.69
C ASN A 88 5.65 23.46 -27.17
N ARG A 89 4.99 22.31 -26.93
CA ARG A 89 3.60 22.10 -27.32
C ARG A 89 2.70 22.98 -26.45
N PHE A 90 2.04 23.93 -27.10
CA PHE A 90 1.12 24.86 -26.47
C PHE A 90 -0.11 25.05 -27.37
N PRO A 91 -1.01 24.05 -27.45
CA PRO A 91 -2.21 24.16 -28.27
C PRO A 91 -3.11 25.31 -27.79
N GLN A 92 -3.72 26.01 -28.74
CA GLN A 92 -4.60 27.15 -28.49
C GLN A 92 -5.93 26.99 -29.23
N ASP A 93 -6.98 27.65 -28.73
CA ASP A 93 -8.26 27.78 -29.42
C ASP A 93 -8.19 28.85 -30.53
N GLU A 94 -9.31 29.09 -31.22
CA GLU A 94 -9.43 30.08 -32.29
C GLU A 94 -9.18 31.53 -31.81
N ASN A 95 -9.34 31.79 -30.52
CA ASN A 95 -9.12 33.10 -29.90
C ASN A 95 -7.70 33.25 -29.33
N GLY A 96 -6.85 32.23 -29.46
CA GLY A 96 -5.49 32.21 -28.92
C GLY A 96 -5.41 31.87 -27.43
N ASN A 97 -6.48 31.39 -26.79
CA ASN A 97 -6.42 30.93 -25.41
C ASN A 97 -5.81 29.54 -25.32
N SER A 98 -5.08 29.25 -24.23
CA SER A 98 -4.46 27.93 -24.03
C SER A 98 -5.51 26.82 -23.85
N LEU A 99 -5.32 25.72 -24.59
CA LEU A 99 -6.05 24.46 -24.41
C LEU A 99 -5.34 23.48 -23.44
N LEU A 100 -4.33 23.95 -22.71
CA LEU A 100 -3.71 23.18 -21.62
C LEU A 100 -4.18 23.68 -20.26
N ILE A 101 -4.44 22.77 -19.33
CA ILE A 101 -4.74 23.11 -17.94
C ILE A 101 -3.47 23.58 -17.24
N ASN A 102 -3.50 24.77 -16.65
CA ASN A 102 -2.46 25.24 -15.74
C ASN A 102 -2.94 25.06 -14.29
N PRO A 103 -2.42 24.05 -13.55
CA PRO A 103 -2.87 23.73 -12.20
C PRO A 103 -2.59 24.85 -11.17
N SER A 104 -1.79 25.87 -11.53
CA SER A 104 -1.49 27.00 -10.64
C SER A 104 -2.50 28.15 -10.71
N ILE A 105 -3.41 28.14 -11.70
CA ILE A 105 -4.34 29.27 -11.94
C ILE A 105 -5.79 28.84 -12.10
N GLU A 106 -6.05 27.58 -12.45
CA GLU A 106 -7.40 27.05 -12.63
C GLU A 106 -7.53 25.65 -12.03
N ASN A 107 -8.74 25.28 -11.62
CA ASN A 107 -9.00 24.00 -10.98
C ASN A 107 -9.10 22.87 -12.03
N PRO A 108 -8.21 21.86 -12.02
CA PRO A 108 -8.27 20.77 -12.98
C PRO A 108 -9.57 19.95 -12.91
N ASP A 109 -10.22 19.88 -11.75
CA ASP A 109 -11.46 19.12 -11.56
C ASP A 109 -12.64 19.67 -12.41
N GLU A 110 -12.54 20.93 -12.88
CA GLU A 110 -13.50 21.53 -13.81
C GLU A 110 -13.31 21.04 -15.26
N HIS A 111 -12.23 20.31 -15.55
CA HIS A 111 -11.81 19.96 -16.89
C HIS A 111 -11.52 18.47 -17.08
N ILE A 112 -11.11 17.78 -16.03
CA ILE A 112 -10.82 16.35 -16.06
C ILE A 112 -11.46 15.63 -14.88
N GLU A 113 -11.85 14.39 -15.11
CA GLU A 113 -12.41 13.49 -14.10
C GLU A 113 -11.62 12.18 -14.11
N LEU A 114 -11.39 11.58 -12.94
CA LEU A 114 -10.82 10.24 -12.83
C LEU A 114 -11.95 9.21 -12.81
N ASP A 115 -11.94 8.28 -13.77
CA ASP A 115 -12.72 7.06 -13.64
C ASP A 115 -11.98 6.11 -12.69
N ALA A 116 -12.49 5.99 -11.48
CA ALA A 116 -11.89 5.15 -10.43
C ALA A 116 -11.77 3.67 -10.83
N ASN A 117 -12.69 3.16 -11.66
CA ASN A 117 -12.68 1.74 -12.05
C ASN A 117 -11.53 1.45 -13.04
N SER A 118 -11.39 2.31 -14.06
CA SER A 118 -10.39 2.11 -15.11
C SER A 118 -9.04 2.75 -14.79
N GLY A 119 -8.98 3.74 -13.91
CA GLY A 119 -7.81 4.59 -13.66
C GLY A 119 -7.55 5.64 -14.74
N LEU A 120 -8.45 5.75 -15.73
CA LEU A 120 -8.33 6.71 -16.84
C LEU A 120 -8.82 8.10 -16.42
N LEU A 121 -8.13 9.13 -16.90
CA LEU A 121 -8.66 10.48 -16.87
C LEU A 121 -9.54 10.72 -18.10
N ASN A 122 -10.73 11.24 -17.89
CA ASN A 122 -11.67 11.69 -18.90
C ASN A 122 -11.63 13.21 -18.98
N GLY A 123 -11.58 13.77 -20.20
CA GLY A 123 -11.66 15.21 -20.40
C GLY A 123 -13.11 15.67 -20.48
N LEU A 124 -13.56 16.41 -19.47
CA LEU A 124 -14.88 17.04 -19.40
C LEU A 124 -15.00 18.23 -20.36
N THR A 125 -13.88 18.91 -20.62
CA THR A 125 -13.77 20.03 -21.57
C THR A 125 -12.74 19.74 -22.65
N GLU A 126 -12.74 20.51 -23.74
CA GLU A 126 -11.69 20.43 -24.77
C GLU A 126 -10.30 20.66 -24.18
N LYS A 127 -10.20 21.59 -23.22
CA LYS A 127 -8.97 21.85 -22.46
C LYS A 127 -8.49 20.59 -21.73
N GLY A 128 -9.40 19.87 -21.08
CA GLY A 128 -9.10 18.59 -20.43
C GLY A 128 -8.62 17.51 -21.41
N LYS A 129 -9.33 17.32 -22.52
CA LYS A 129 -8.97 16.34 -23.55
C LYS A 129 -7.59 16.62 -24.16
N VAL A 130 -7.32 17.87 -24.52
CA VAL A 130 -6.05 18.29 -25.11
C VAL A 130 -4.91 18.18 -24.09
N THR A 131 -5.17 18.48 -22.81
CA THR A 131 -4.18 18.29 -21.73
C THR A 131 -3.81 16.83 -21.56
N ILE A 132 -4.80 15.93 -21.47
CA ILE A 132 -4.59 14.49 -21.29
C ILE A 132 -3.75 13.92 -22.44
N SER A 133 -4.09 14.27 -23.70
CA SER A 133 -3.39 13.77 -24.89
C SER A 133 -1.98 14.37 -25.04
N THR A 134 -1.81 15.67 -24.80
CA THR A 134 -0.51 16.36 -24.93
C THR A 134 0.51 15.86 -23.91
N LEU A 135 0.08 15.65 -22.65
CA LEU A 135 0.96 15.23 -21.55
C LEU A 135 1.04 13.70 -21.39
N GLY A 136 0.27 12.94 -22.17
CA GLY A 136 0.19 11.49 -22.04
C GLY A 136 -0.26 11.05 -20.63
N LEU A 137 -1.30 11.69 -20.10
CA LEU A 137 -1.75 11.44 -18.72
C LEU A 137 -2.45 10.08 -18.54
N ASN A 138 -2.81 9.40 -19.64
CA ASN A 138 -3.37 8.05 -19.65
C ASN A 138 -2.37 7.00 -20.18
N ARG A 139 -1.06 7.23 -20.04
CA ARG A 139 -0.07 6.16 -20.23
C ARG A 139 -0.27 5.07 -19.17
N GLN A 140 0.03 3.83 -19.53
CA GLN A 140 -0.31 2.64 -18.75
C GLN A 140 0.13 2.74 -17.28
N GLU A 141 1.34 3.24 -17.02
CA GLU A 141 1.89 3.31 -15.67
C GLU A 141 1.11 4.25 -14.75
N LEU A 142 0.58 5.36 -15.30
CA LEU A 142 -0.26 6.29 -14.53
C LEU A 142 -1.64 5.72 -14.27
N VAL A 143 -2.20 5.02 -15.25
CA VAL A 143 -3.52 4.40 -15.13
C VAL A 143 -3.48 3.34 -14.03
N GLU A 144 -2.46 2.48 -14.05
CA GLU A 144 -2.24 1.48 -13.00
C GLU A 144 -2.01 2.13 -11.63
N PHE A 145 -1.22 3.21 -11.55
CA PHE A 145 -0.97 3.93 -10.31
C PHE A 145 -2.26 4.51 -9.71
N ARG A 146 -3.10 5.17 -10.52
CA ARG A 146 -4.36 5.76 -10.05
C ARG A 146 -5.33 4.70 -9.58
N ARG A 147 -5.48 3.63 -10.36
CA ARG A 147 -6.35 2.51 -10.00
C ARG A 147 -5.95 1.90 -8.65
N ARG A 148 -4.65 1.66 -8.43
CA ARG A 148 -4.15 1.17 -7.13
C ARG A 148 -4.52 2.10 -5.97
N ASN A 149 -4.30 3.40 -6.12
CA ASN A 149 -4.55 4.35 -5.03
C ASN A 149 -6.03 4.48 -4.68
N GLU A 150 -6.90 4.59 -5.70
CA GLU A 150 -8.35 4.63 -5.49
C GLU A 150 -8.85 3.32 -4.86
N ASN A 151 -8.36 2.19 -5.36
CA ASN A 151 -8.74 0.90 -4.83
C ASN A 151 -8.29 0.69 -3.38
N VAL A 152 -7.06 1.08 -3.01
CA VAL A 152 -6.60 1.02 -1.62
C VAL A 152 -7.52 1.84 -0.71
N GLN A 153 -7.90 3.05 -1.13
CA GLN A 153 -8.84 3.89 -0.38
C GLN A 153 -10.23 3.26 -0.29
N GLN A 154 -10.72 2.67 -1.38
CA GLN A 154 -12.01 1.98 -1.41
C GLN A 154 -12.01 0.74 -0.51
N ILE A 155 -10.96 -0.07 -0.53
CA ILE A 155 -10.80 -1.24 0.35
C ILE A 155 -10.73 -0.80 1.81
N GLN A 156 -9.96 0.24 2.14
CA GLN A 156 -9.96 0.82 3.49
C GLN A 156 -11.36 1.30 3.91
N SER A 157 -12.14 1.88 2.98
CA SER A 157 -13.52 2.30 3.26
C SER A 157 -14.48 1.13 3.44
N LEU A 158 -14.36 0.08 2.64
CA LEU A 158 -15.21 -1.11 2.70
C LEU A 158 -14.87 -1.99 3.89
N PHE A 159 -13.60 -2.02 4.28
CA PHE A 159 -13.07 -2.80 5.39
C PHE A 159 -12.21 -1.93 6.32
N PRO A 160 -12.83 -1.04 7.13
CA PRO A 160 -12.11 -0.12 8.01
C PRO A 160 -11.21 -0.80 9.04
N SER A 161 -11.48 -2.08 9.33
CA SER A 161 -10.68 -2.91 10.21
C SER A 161 -9.39 -3.43 9.59
N ILE A 162 -9.25 -3.38 8.25
CA ILE A 162 -7.98 -3.71 7.60
C ILE A 162 -7.07 -2.51 7.77
N ASN A 163 -6.05 -2.68 8.61
CA ASN A 163 -4.99 -1.71 8.74
C ASN A 163 -4.06 -1.84 7.53
N ILE A 164 -4.44 -1.22 6.42
CA ILE A 164 -3.54 -1.06 5.26
C ILE A 164 -2.51 0.00 5.65
N GLU A 165 -1.52 -0.40 6.43
CA GLU A 165 -0.43 0.47 6.90
C GLU A 165 0.48 0.85 5.72
N GLN A 166 0.87 2.12 5.65
CA GLN A 166 1.74 2.62 4.58
C GLN A 166 3.17 2.08 4.67
N ASP A 167 3.57 1.50 5.81
CA ASP A 167 4.91 0.98 6.06
C ASP A 167 4.85 -0.47 6.56
N ARG A 168 5.58 -1.39 5.92
CA ARG A 168 5.66 -2.78 6.38
C ARG A 168 6.37 -2.90 7.73
N ASN A 169 7.23 -1.93 8.07
CA ASN A 169 7.97 -1.95 9.33
C ASN A 169 7.05 -1.85 10.56
N THR A 170 5.92 -1.15 10.43
CA THR A 170 4.98 -0.96 11.54
C THR A 170 4.24 -2.27 11.88
N ILE A 171 4.00 -3.14 10.91
CA ILE A 171 3.36 -4.46 11.12
C ILE A 171 4.26 -5.35 11.99
N TYR A 172 5.55 -5.48 11.64
CA TYR A 172 6.50 -6.24 12.44
C TYR A 172 6.69 -5.63 13.83
N GLN A 173 6.77 -4.30 13.90
CA GLN A 173 6.93 -3.59 15.18
C GLN A 173 5.73 -3.81 16.11
N THR A 174 4.50 -3.80 15.60
CA THR A 174 3.29 -4.13 16.37
C THR A 174 3.36 -5.54 16.96
N PHE A 175 3.82 -6.54 16.21
CA PHE A 175 4.03 -7.89 16.72
C PHE A 175 5.05 -7.91 17.86
N ILE A 176 6.19 -7.23 17.68
CA ILE A 176 7.25 -7.16 18.69
C ILE A 176 6.78 -6.44 19.96
N ASP A 177 6.01 -5.37 19.84
CA ASP A 177 5.54 -4.62 21.01
C ASP A 177 4.46 -5.39 21.77
N ASN A 178 3.57 -6.11 21.08
CA ASN A 178 2.63 -7.03 21.72
C ASN A 178 3.35 -8.15 22.49
N THR A 179 4.37 -8.77 21.92
CA THR A 179 5.12 -9.84 22.60
C THR A 179 5.89 -9.32 23.83
N LYS A 180 6.43 -8.09 23.79
CA LYS A 180 7.01 -7.43 24.97
C LYS A 180 5.97 -7.21 26.06
N MET A 181 4.80 -6.69 25.73
CA MET A 181 3.71 -6.49 26.70
C MET A 181 3.30 -7.82 27.36
N ILE A 182 3.20 -8.89 26.58
CA ILE A 182 2.91 -10.24 27.10
C ILE A 182 4.01 -10.70 28.05
N SER A 183 5.28 -10.51 27.67
CA SER A 183 6.44 -10.84 28.52
C SER A 183 6.42 -10.07 29.84
N ASP A 184 6.06 -8.78 29.81
CA ASP A 184 5.97 -7.95 31.01
C ASP A 184 4.86 -8.43 31.96
N VAL A 185 3.70 -8.84 31.43
CA VAL A 185 2.63 -9.42 32.25
C VAL A 185 3.06 -10.78 32.80
N ASN A 186 3.64 -11.64 31.97
CA ASN A 186 4.16 -12.95 32.36
C ASN A 186 5.14 -12.84 33.55
N SER A 187 6.04 -11.85 33.52
CA SER A 187 7.03 -11.63 34.58
C SER A 187 6.44 -11.32 35.95
N LYS A 188 5.18 -10.84 36.00
CA LYS A 188 4.47 -10.43 37.22
C LYS A 188 3.65 -11.57 37.83
N LEU A 189 3.42 -12.66 37.10
CA LEU A 189 2.65 -13.82 37.57
C LEU A 189 3.49 -14.68 38.53
N LYS A 190 2.83 -15.26 39.54
CA LYS A 190 3.47 -16.12 40.55
C LYS A 190 3.28 -17.61 40.26
N TYR A 191 2.33 -17.96 39.40
CA TYR A 191 2.02 -19.33 38.96
C TYR A 191 1.62 -20.27 40.11
N ASN A 192 0.92 -19.74 41.09
CA ASN A 192 0.52 -20.50 42.29
C ASN A 192 -0.99 -20.49 42.55
N SER A 193 -1.76 -19.84 41.69
CA SER A 193 -3.22 -19.69 41.80
C SER A 193 -3.92 -20.10 40.51
N ASN A 194 -5.21 -20.44 40.62
CA ASN A 194 -6.03 -20.76 39.45
C ASN A 194 -6.22 -19.52 38.55
N GLU A 195 -6.20 -18.33 39.13
CA GLU A 195 -6.24 -17.05 38.42
C GLU A 195 -4.98 -16.86 37.56
N ASP A 196 -3.80 -17.19 38.09
CA ASP A 196 -2.54 -17.12 37.34
C ASP A 196 -2.56 -18.11 36.16
N THR A 197 -3.11 -19.31 36.34
CA THR A 197 -3.31 -20.27 35.23
C THR A 197 -4.23 -19.73 34.16
N LEU A 198 -5.35 -19.09 34.54
CA LEU A 198 -6.26 -18.48 33.58
C LEU A 198 -5.58 -17.35 32.80
N ILE A 199 -4.83 -16.47 33.47
CA ILE A 199 -4.09 -15.41 32.81
C ILE A 199 -3.04 -16.01 31.87
N ALA A 200 -2.30 -17.03 32.31
CA ALA A 200 -1.31 -17.71 31.49
C ALA A 200 -1.90 -18.31 30.20
N TYR A 201 -3.10 -18.89 30.25
CA TYR A 201 -3.84 -19.33 29.06
C TYR A 201 -4.17 -18.17 28.12
N LEU A 202 -4.63 -17.04 28.66
CA LEU A 202 -4.92 -15.84 27.86
C LEU A 202 -3.66 -15.28 27.18
N LEU A 203 -2.54 -15.23 27.91
CA LEU A 203 -1.24 -14.81 27.37
C LEU A 203 -0.78 -15.75 26.25
N TYR A 204 -0.87 -17.07 26.47
CA TYR A 204 -0.49 -18.07 25.47
C TYR A 204 -1.32 -17.93 24.18
N ALA A 205 -2.65 -17.82 24.31
CA ALA A 205 -3.53 -17.61 23.18
C ALA A 205 -3.22 -16.30 22.44
N ASN A 206 -2.91 -15.22 23.19
CA ASN A 206 -2.60 -13.91 22.61
C ASN A 206 -1.30 -13.90 21.78
N ILE A 207 -0.29 -14.70 22.16
CA ILE A 207 0.94 -14.84 21.35
C ILE A 207 0.61 -15.45 19.98
N ILE A 208 -0.19 -16.50 19.94
CA ILE A 208 -0.62 -17.12 18.68
C ILE A 208 -1.52 -16.17 17.89
N THR A 209 -2.44 -15.44 18.54
CA THR A 209 -3.22 -14.40 17.87
C THR A 209 -2.31 -13.34 17.25
N SER A 210 -1.27 -12.89 17.94
CA SER A 210 -0.30 -11.91 17.40
C SER A 210 0.42 -12.46 16.17
N LEU A 211 0.79 -13.75 16.17
CA LEU A 211 1.34 -14.42 14.98
C LEU A 211 0.33 -14.46 13.83
N GLU A 212 -0.92 -14.82 14.10
CA GLU A 212 -2.01 -14.86 13.10
C GLU A 212 -2.21 -13.48 12.46
N THR A 213 -2.29 -12.44 13.29
CA THR A 213 -2.45 -11.05 12.86
C THR A 213 -1.26 -10.60 12.01
N TYR A 214 -0.02 -10.87 12.43
CA TYR A 214 1.16 -10.54 11.63
C TYR A 214 1.08 -11.18 10.23
N LEU A 215 0.79 -12.48 10.16
CA LEU A 215 0.72 -13.21 8.89
C LEU A 215 -0.41 -12.69 7.98
N ALA A 216 -1.56 -12.32 8.56
CA ALA A 216 -2.67 -11.74 7.83
C ALA A 216 -2.31 -10.35 7.29
N ASP A 217 -1.88 -9.46 8.17
CA ASP A 217 -1.62 -8.06 7.85
C ASP A 217 -0.49 -7.93 6.84
N ILE A 218 0.62 -8.66 7.00
CA ILE A 218 1.75 -8.58 6.07
C ILE A 218 1.35 -9.11 4.68
N PHE A 219 0.50 -10.15 4.61
CA PHE A 219 0.03 -10.73 3.35
C PHE A 219 -0.91 -9.77 2.62
N ILE A 220 -1.93 -9.27 3.33
CA ILE A 220 -2.92 -8.32 2.82
C ILE A 220 -2.23 -7.05 2.33
N ASN A 221 -1.39 -6.44 3.17
CA ASN A 221 -0.67 -5.22 2.82
C ASN A 221 0.23 -5.42 1.60
N THR A 222 0.93 -6.55 1.50
CA THR A 222 1.83 -6.78 0.36
C THR A 222 1.07 -6.98 -0.95
N ILE A 223 -0.09 -7.63 -0.93
CA ILE A 223 -0.93 -7.83 -2.12
C ILE A 223 -1.54 -6.51 -2.60
N PHE A 224 -2.13 -5.71 -1.72
CA PHE A 224 -2.86 -4.51 -2.14
C PHE A 224 -1.94 -3.34 -2.52
N HIS A 225 -0.68 -3.34 -2.07
CA HIS A 225 0.31 -2.36 -2.53
C HIS A 225 1.02 -2.76 -3.83
N ASN A 226 0.88 -3.99 -4.31
CA ASN A 226 1.58 -4.47 -5.51
C ASN A 226 0.69 -5.36 -6.39
N THR A 227 0.24 -4.82 -7.53
CA THR A 227 -0.65 -5.53 -8.47
C THR A 227 -0.03 -6.78 -9.08
N LEU A 228 1.29 -6.91 -9.13
CA LEU A 228 1.93 -8.15 -9.57
C LEU A 228 1.68 -9.28 -8.56
N TYR A 229 1.74 -8.97 -7.27
CA TYR A 229 1.44 -9.96 -6.24
C TYR A 229 -0.06 -10.25 -6.12
N LEU A 230 -0.93 -9.25 -6.27
CA LEU A 230 -2.37 -9.49 -6.42
C LEU A 230 -2.65 -10.47 -7.55
N ARG A 231 -2.06 -10.23 -8.73
CA ARG A 231 -2.21 -11.12 -9.88
C ARG A 231 -1.65 -12.52 -9.60
N LYS A 232 -0.44 -12.64 -9.06
CA LYS A 232 0.14 -13.93 -8.68
C LYS A 232 -0.77 -14.68 -7.71
N PHE A 233 -1.36 -14.00 -6.73
CA PHE A 233 -2.29 -14.61 -5.78
C PHE A 233 -3.54 -15.15 -6.50
N VAL A 234 -4.19 -14.33 -7.35
CA VAL A 234 -5.35 -14.76 -8.16
C VAL A 234 -5.01 -15.98 -9.02
N GLU A 235 -3.85 -15.99 -9.65
CA GLU A 235 -3.41 -17.08 -10.54
C GLU A 235 -3.02 -18.35 -9.77
N THR A 236 -2.60 -18.25 -8.51
CA THR A 236 -2.03 -19.37 -7.74
C THR A 236 -2.96 -19.95 -6.68
N TYR A 237 -3.88 -19.15 -6.12
CA TYR A 237 -4.73 -19.55 -5.01
C TYR A 237 -5.79 -20.58 -5.44
N PRO A 238 -5.91 -21.74 -4.77
CA PRO A 238 -6.76 -22.83 -5.22
C PRO A 238 -8.23 -22.49 -5.48
N LYS A 239 -8.85 -21.61 -4.67
CA LYS A 239 -10.26 -21.24 -4.85
C LYS A 239 -10.51 -20.40 -6.11
N PHE A 240 -9.48 -19.70 -6.60
CA PHE A 240 -9.54 -18.96 -7.85
C PHE A 240 -9.13 -19.82 -9.05
N LYS A 241 -8.40 -20.92 -8.81
CA LYS A 241 -8.05 -21.90 -9.85
C LYS A 241 -9.28 -22.70 -10.26
N GLY A 242 -9.57 -22.66 -11.56
CA GLY A 242 -10.69 -23.28 -12.29
C GLY A 242 -11.04 -24.76 -12.03
N ASN A 243 -10.26 -25.49 -11.22
CA ASN A 243 -10.21 -26.96 -11.27
C ASN A 243 -11.14 -27.63 -10.25
N GLU A 244 -11.37 -27.03 -9.08
CA GLU A 244 -12.28 -27.55 -8.05
C GLU A 244 -12.97 -26.34 -7.39
N ASN A 245 -14.20 -26.02 -7.80
CA ASN A 245 -15.00 -24.82 -7.45
C ASN A 245 -14.66 -23.50 -8.16
N GLY A 246 -13.87 -23.54 -9.23
CA GLY A 246 -13.46 -22.32 -9.92
C GLY A 246 -14.62 -21.52 -10.52
N HIS A 247 -14.52 -20.19 -10.42
CA HIS A 247 -15.41 -19.23 -11.05
C HIS A 247 -15.37 -19.39 -12.58
N LYS A 248 -16.20 -20.28 -13.14
CA LYS A 248 -16.44 -20.32 -14.58
C LYS A 248 -17.31 -19.12 -14.93
N PHE A 249 -16.80 -18.24 -15.79
CA PHE A 249 -17.52 -17.09 -16.30
C PHE A 249 -17.39 -17.04 -17.83
N THR A 250 -18.37 -16.43 -18.47
CA THR A 250 -18.41 -16.18 -19.91
C THR A 250 -17.50 -15.01 -20.28
N LEU A 251 -17.14 -14.88 -21.57
CA LEU A 251 -16.37 -13.72 -22.05
C LEU A 251 -17.07 -12.38 -21.75
N SER A 252 -18.41 -12.36 -21.80
CA SER A 252 -19.21 -11.17 -21.45
C SER A 252 -19.09 -10.75 -20.00
N GLU A 253 -18.72 -11.67 -19.10
CA GLU A 253 -18.59 -11.40 -17.67
C GLU A 253 -17.17 -11.00 -17.27
N ILE A 254 -16.18 -11.07 -18.18
CA ILE A 254 -14.78 -10.78 -17.89
C ILE A 254 -14.61 -9.39 -17.31
N TYR A 255 -15.14 -8.36 -17.97
CA TYR A 255 -14.98 -6.98 -17.51
C TYR A 255 -15.61 -6.78 -16.14
N ASN A 256 -16.83 -7.28 -15.93
CA ASN A 256 -17.50 -7.20 -14.63
C ASN A 256 -16.69 -7.87 -13.51
N LYS A 257 -16.11 -9.05 -13.76
CA LYS A 257 -15.27 -9.76 -12.78
C LYS A 257 -13.93 -9.08 -12.55
N TYR A 258 -13.35 -8.50 -13.60
CA TYR A 258 -12.09 -7.78 -13.52
C TYR A 258 -12.23 -6.47 -12.74
N ASP A 259 -13.34 -5.76 -12.92
CA ASP A 259 -13.65 -4.53 -12.17
C ASP A 259 -13.79 -4.82 -10.67
N LYS A 260 -14.34 -6.00 -10.32
CA LYS A 260 -14.57 -6.45 -8.93
C LYS A 260 -13.49 -7.36 -8.36
N ILE A 261 -12.37 -7.53 -9.07
CA ILE A 261 -11.41 -8.59 -8.72
C ILE A 261 -10.82 -8.40 -7.33
N GLU A 262 -10.58 -7.16 -6.93
CA GLU A 262 -10.02 -6.83 -5.63
C GLU A 262 -11.03 -6.99 -4.49
N GLU A 263 -12.31 -6.69 -4.73
CA GLU A 263 -13.41 -6.98 -3.78
C GLU A 263 -13.49 -8.49 -3.52
N ILE A 264 -13.52 -9.29 -4.60
CA ILE A 264 -13.56 -10.75 -4.54
C ILE A 264 -12.34 -11.30 -3.79
N VAL A 265 -11.15 -10.77 -4.08
CA VAL A 265 -9.91 -11.17 -3.41
C VAL A 265 -9.94 -10.77 -1.93
N THR A 266 -10.44 -9.59 -1.60
CA THR A 266 -10.50 -9.11 -0.21
C THR A 266 -11.42 -9.98 0.63
N ASP A 267 -12.64 -10.24 0.16
CA ASP A 267 -13.61 -11.11 0.85
C ASP A 267 -13.03 -12.50 1.12
N GLU A 268 -12.33 -13.05 0.12
CA GLU A 268 -11.73 -14.37 0.25
C GLU A 268 -10.55 -14.36 1.23
N ILE A 269 -9.65 -13.36 1.15
CA ILE A 269 -8.49 -13.24 2.04
C ILE A 269 -8.94 -13.07 3.50
N LEU A 270 -9.96 -12.26 3.77
CA LEU A 270 -10.49 -12.06 5.12
C LEU A 270 -11.13 -13.33 5.72
N GLY A 271 -11.62 -14.23 4.88
CA GLY A 271 -12.15 -15.52 5.30
C GLY A 271 -11.09 -16.57 5.65
N ILE A 272 -9.79 -16.28 5.44
CA ILE A 272 -8.71 -17.23 5.65
C ILE A 272 -8.37 -17.36 7.14
N ILE A 273 -8.17 -18.61 7.56
CA ILE A 273 -7.73 -18.94 8.92
C ILE A 273 -6.20 -18.96 8.96
N TYR A 274 -5.59 -17.88 9.42
CA TYR A 274 -4.14 -17.69 9.34
C TYR A 274 -3.30 -18.57 10.28
N HIS A 275 -3.88 -19.16 11.33
CA HIS A 275 -3.20 -20.20 12.10
C HIS A 275 -3.14 -21.55 11.37
N ASN A 276 -3.84 -21.73 10.24
CA ASN A 276 -3.67 -22.93 9.42
C ASN A 276 -2.43 -22.80 8.51
N LEU A 277 -1.26 -23.01 9.10
CA LEU A 277 0.02 -22.85 8.39
C LEU A 277 0.19 -23.81 7.19
N GLN A 278 -0.59 -24.89 7.10
CA GLN A 278 -0.59 -25.77 5.94
C GLN A 278 -1.15 -25.07 4.69
N THR A 279 -2.11 -24.17 4.88
CA THR A 279 -2.67 -23.32 3.81
C THR A 279 -1.85 -22.06 3.61
N ILE A 280 -1.38 -21.42 4.70
CA ILE A 280 -0.64 -20.16 4.59
C ILE A 280 0.75 -20.33 3.97
N LYS A 281 1.46 -21.40 4.29
CA LYS A 281 2.80 -21.67 3.73
C LYS A 281 2.83 -21.68 2.19
N PRO A 282 1.98 -22.43 1.47
CA PRO A 282 1.95 -22.39 0.02
C PRO A 282 1.48 -21.02 -0.51
N MET A 283 0.58 -20.31 0.18
CA MET A 283 0.16 -18.96 -0.25
C MET A 283 1.35 -17.98 -0.30
N PHE A 284 2.16 -17.92 0.75
CA PHE A 284 3.36 -17.06 0.80
C PHE A 284 4.38 -17.48 -0.26
N LYS A 285 4.60 -18.79 -0.43
CA LYS A 285 5.54 -19.31 -1.42
C LYS A 285 5.11 -18.99 -2.85
N ASP A 286 3.85 -19.25 -3.20
CA ASP A 286 3.39 -19.15 -4.58
C ASP A 286 3.14 -17.69 -4.98
N THR A 287 2.77 -16.83 -4.02
CA THR A 287 2.50 -15.40 -4.27
C THR A 287 3.78 -14.56 -4.21
N PHE A 288 4.61 -14.75 -3.18
CA PHE A 288 5.74 -13.88 -2.86
C PHE A 288 7.11 -14.55 -2.97
N GLU A 289 7.16 -15.86 -3.24
CA GLU A 289 8.40 -16.66 -3.22
C GLU A 289 9.08 -16.72 -1.82
N VAL A 290 8.32 -16.40 -0.77
CA VAL A 290 8.76 -16.44 0.63
C VAL A 290 8.59 -17.84 1.19
N GLN A 291 9.66 -18.36 1.80
CA GLN A 291 9.67 -19.69 2.37
C GLN A 291 9.55 -19.64 3.89
N PHE A 292 8.64 -20.45 4.43
CA PHE A 292 8.54 -20.65 5.87
C PHE A 292 9.69 -21.55 6.37
N PRO A 293 10.08 -21.42 7.65
CA PRO A 293 11.12 -22.25 8.25
C PRO A 293 10.89 -23.75 8.01
N LYS A 294 11.99 -24.51 7.90
CA LYS A 294 11.93 -25.96 7.64
C LYS A 294 11.35 -26.72 8.83
N ASP A 295 11.75 -26.36 10.05
CA ASP A 295 11.19 -26.90 11.27
C ASP A 295 10.15 -25.94 11.85
N MET A 296 8.90 -26.39 11.91
CA MET A 296 7.78 -25.66 12.50
C MET A 296 7.05 -26.52 13.54
N ARG A 297 7.67 -27.62 14.01
CA ARG A 297 7.01 -28.59 14.89
C ARG A 297 6.47 -27.91 16.15
N ASN A 298 7.28 -27.05 16.77
CA ASN A 298 6.91 -26.32 17.98
C ASN A 298 5.73 -25.37 17.74
N ILE A 299 5.70 -24.68 16.61
CA ILE A 299 4.60 -23.77 16.24
C ILE A 299 3.31 -24.54 16.00
N PHE A 300 3.36 -25.69 15.30
CA PHE A 300 2.18 -26.53 15.12
C PHE A 300 1.62 -27.06 16.43
N ILE A 301 2.49 -27.51 17.35
CA ILE A 301 2.09 -27.92 18.70
C ILE A 301 1.42 -26.74 19.42
N ALA A 302 2.02 -25.55 19.36
CA ALA A 302 1.48 -24.38 20.02
C ALA A 302 0.11 -23.94 19.49
N ILE A 303 -0.12 -24.03 18.17
CA ILE A 303 -1.44 -23.78 17.58
C ILE A 303 -2.48 -24.79 18.09
N GLN A 304 -2.11 -26.07 18.27
CA GLN A 304 -3.01 -27.06 18.86
C GLN A 304 -3.32 -26.76 20.33
N VAL A 305 -2.31 -26.39 21.11
CA VAL A 305 -2.50 -25.97 22.51
C VAL A 305 -3.42 -24.75 22.59
N ARG A 306 -3.23 -23.74 21.73
CA ARG A 306 -4.13 -22.59 21.63
C ARG A 306 -5.56 -22.99 21.26
N HIS A 307 -5.74 -23.96 20.36
CA HIS A 307 -7.07 -24.48 20.02
C HIS A 307 -7.75 -25.12 21.24
N ASP A 308 -7.02 -25.93 22.01
CA ASP A 308 -7.53 -26.52 23.26
C ASP A 308 -7.81 -25.46 24.33
N ILE A 309 -6.96 -24.43 24.48
CA ILE A 309 -7.20 -23.30 25.39
C ILE A 309 -8.52 -22.60 25.04
N VAL A 310 -8.71 -22.23 23.78
CA VAL A 310 -9.86 -21.40 23.36
C VAL A 310 -11.16 -22.21 23.29
N HIS A 311 -11.14 -23.44 22.79
CA HIS A 311 -12.36 -24.22 22.54
C HIS A 311 -12.64 -25.31 23.59
N ARG A 312 -11.66 -25.64 24.44
CA ARG A 312 -11.78 -26.71 25.44
C ARG A 312 -11.29 -26.28 26.82
N ASN A 313 -11.11 -24.98 27.04
CA ASN A 313 -10.67 -24.40 28.31
C ASN A 313 -9.37 -25.05 28.84
N GLY A 314 -8.42 -25.32 27.93
CA GLY A 314 -7.10 -25.88 28.25
C GLY A 314 -7.06 -27.41 28.32
N LYS A 315 -8.16 -28.10 27.99
CA LYS A 315 -8.24 -29.57 27.97
C LYS A 315 -7.94 -30.12 26.58
N THR A 316 -7.14 -31.18 26.53
CA THR A 316 -6.93 -31.94 25.29
C THR A 316 -8.22 -32.64 24.85
N LYS A 317 -8.23 -33.11 23.59
CA LYS A 317 -9.33 -33.95 23.10
C LYS A 317 -9.43 -35.21 23.98
N ILE A 318 -10.65 -35.60 24.32
CA ILE A 318 -10.89 -36.87 25.02
C ILE A 318 -10.33 -38.01 24.15
N ASP A 319 -9.43 -38.78 24.75
CA ASP A 319 -8.92 -40.00 24.17
C ASP A 319 -10.04 -41.05 24.15
N LYS A 320 -10.27 -41.65 22.99
CA LYS A 320 -11.40 -42.57 22.78
C LYS A 320 -11.23 -43.90 23.50
N GLU A 321 -9.99 -44.33 23.73
CA GLU A 321 -9.65 -45.60 24.35
C GLU A 321 -9.64 -45.48 25.87
N THR A 322 -8.96 -44.45 26.39
CA THR A 322 -8.83 -44.25 27.84
C THR A 322 -10.02 -43.49 28.45
N LYS A 323 -10.84 -42.84 27.61
CA LYS A 323 -11.95 -41.96 28.01
C LYS A 323 -11.51 -40.81 28.94
N SER A 324 -10.25 -40.43 28.90
CA SER A 324 -9.69 -39.33 29.70
C SER A 324 -9.20 -38.18 28.82
N PHE A 325 -9.01 -37.02 29.45
CA PHE A 325 -8.33 -35.86 28.86
C PHE A 325 -7.17 -35.47 29.77
N THR A 326 -6.24 -34.70 29.23
CA THR A 326 -5.20 -34.02 30.01
C THR A 326 -5.44 -32.52 29.97
N GLU A 327 -5.07 -31.83 31.04
CA GLU A 327 -5.05 -30.37 31.07
C GLU A 327 -3.65 -29.86 30.75
N HIS A 328 -3.58 -28.80 29.93
CA HIS A 328 -2.33 -28.17 29.58
C HIS A 328 -1.80 -27.37 30.77
N THR A 329 -0.58 -27.64 31.23
CA THR A 329 0.07 -26.80 32.24
C THR A 329 0.88 -25.74 31.54
N ILE A 330 0.44 -24.48 31.64
CA ILE A 330 1.15 -23.33 31.06
C ILE A 330 1.76 -22.50 32.18
N GLY A 331 3.08 -22.53 32.28
CA GLY A 331 3.87 -21.74 33.22
C GLY A 331 4.65 -20.64 32.52
N LYS A 332 5.50 -19.98 33.32
CA LYS A 332 6.39 -18.91 32.86
C LYS A 332 7.26 -19.35 31.68
N VAL A 333 7.84 -20.54 31.79
CA VAL A 333 8.80 -21.09 30.82
C VAL A 333 8.09 -21.43 29.50
N GLU A 334 6.88 -21.97 29.55
CA GLU A 334 6.10 -22.28 28.34
C GLU A 334 5.77 -21.02 27.54
N ILE A 335 5.42 -19.92 28.23
CA ILE A 335 5.15 -18.63 27.60
C ILE A 335 6.42 -18.01 27.03
N GLU A 336 7.52 -17.98 27.79
CA GLU A 336 8.81 -17.45 27.32
C GLU A 336 9.32 -18.21 26.08
N ASN A 337 9.25 -19.53 26.12
CA ASN A 337 9.62 -20.38 24.98
C ASN A 337 8.72 -20.11 23.77
N LEU A 338 7.41 -19.97 23.98
CA LEU A 338 6.51 -19.65 22.88
C LEU A 338 6.85 -18.32 22.23
N ILE A 339 7.07 -17.26 23.02
CA ILE A 339 7.49 -15.94 22.52
C ILE A 339 8.75 -16.07 21.66
N ILE A 340 9.77 -16.78 22.15
CA ILE A 340 11.04 -16.97 21.44
C ILE A 340 10.80 -17.67 20.09
N GLU A 341 10.07 -18.78 20.09
CA GLU A 341 9.84 -19.58 18.89
C GLU A 341 8.99 -18.84 17.86
N THR A 342 7.92 -18.15 18.30
CA THR A 342 7.11 -17.32 17.38
C THR A 342 7.89 -16.10 16.86
N SER A 343 8.74 -15.48 17.69
CA SER A 343 9.53 -14.32 17.26
C SER A 343 10.56 -14.70 16.20
N LYS A 344 11.26 -15.82 16.38
CA LYS A 344 12.19 -16.35 15.36
C LYS A 344 11.46 -16.66 14.05
N PHE A 345 10.29 -17.30 14.15
CA PHE A 345 9.47 -17.63 12.98
C PHE A 345 9.05 -16.38 12.20
N VAL A 346 8.52 -15.37 12.91
CA VAL A 346 8.11 -14.09 12.31
C VAL A 346 9.30 -13.35 11.72
N GLU A 347 10.42 -13.27 12.44
CA GLU A 347 11.64 -12.59 11.97
C GLU A 347 12.20 -13.20 10.67
N GLU A 348 12.17 -14.53 10.51
CA GLU A 348 12.65 -15.19 9.28
C GLU A 348 11.76 -14.89 8.06
N ILE A 349 10.45 -14.78 8.27
CA ILE A 349 9.50 -14.36 7.24
C ILE A 349 9.70 -12.88 6.92
N ASP A 350 9.79 -12.03 7.95
CA ASP A 350 9.90 -10.59 7.80
C ASP A 350 11.15 -10.19 7.00
N LYS A 351 12.30 -10.81 7.30
CA LYS A 351 13.55 -10.61 6.55
C LYS A 351 13.43 -10.92 5.05
N GLN A 352 12.54 -11.83 4.66
CA GLN A 352 12.25 -12.12 3.26
C GLN A 352 11.27 -11.10 2.68
N MET A 353 10.22 -10.75 3.43
CA MET A 353 9.23 -9.74 3.02
C MET A 353 9.84 -8.35 2.79
N MET A 354 10.87 -7.96 3.56
CA MET A 354 11.58 -6.68 3.40
C MET A 354 12.46 -6.60 2.15
N LYS A 355 12.66 -7.71 1.42
CA LYS A 355 13.39 -7.73 0.15
C LYS A 355 12.48 -7.53 -1.07
N LEU A 356 11.16 -7.60 -0.88
CA LEU A 356 10.12 -7.46 -1.91
C LEU A 356 9.75 -5.99 -2.09
#